data_AF-A0A2A2AV86-F1
#
_entry.id   AF-A0A2A2AV86-F1
#
_cell.length_a   1.000
_cell.length_b   1.000
_cell.length_c   1.000
_cell.angle_alpha   90.00
_cell.angle_beta   90.00
_cell.angle_gamma   90.00
#
_symmetry.space_group_name_H-M   'P 1'
#
loop_
_entity.id
_entity.type
_entity.pdbx_description
1 polymer ?
#
loop_
_entity_poly.entity_id
_entity_poly.type
_entity_poly.pdbx_seq_one_letter_code
_entity_poly.pdbx_strand_id
1 'polypeptide(L)'
;MNAPAAPSPFFSLPRFVRLARVQWAERWRGWAGFALAGALLYALLLALAVGNNHSHNALQTSGQAELYAAGLLLSGPVFAGLYFQGLRQPGAALLLLMRPASVFEKWLLAALTLLLAYPLAYTLVIGALNGLGAALEYQLAVAHFQSLSEAQRGSLTMPRPQQWALFHPLRMAPHPDRAGLYDAVADRLGVALMFAGLCGFAVLGSLWFRRAPAIKTVLLGLALFMATGLLDAVGDGVQLSRLELAQLLPGSLQAQQASALQQLVVALFWLGTPALLWLAAWRALHERELA
;
A
#
# COMPACT_ATOMS: atom_id res chain seq x y z
N MET A 1 -45.65 -1.94 21.61
CA MET A 1 -44.51 -2.79 21.19
C MET A 1 -44.13 -2.39 19.78
N ASN A 2 -43.04 -1.65 19.60
CA ASN A 2 -42.58 -1.28 18.26
C ASN A 2 -42.00 -2.53 17.61
N ALA A 3 -42.57 -2.95 16.48
CA ALA A 3 -41.98 -3.99 15.66
C ALA A 3 -40.53 -3.60 15.34
N PRO A 4 -39.55 -4.51 15.48
CA PRO A 4 -38.18 -4.19 15.09
C PRO A 4 -38.18 -3.79 13.62
N ALA A 5 -37.64 -2.61 13.33
CA ALA A 5 -37.53 -2.09 11.97
C ALA A 5 -36.90 -3.16 11.07
N ALA A 6 -37.55 -3.46 9.95
CA ALA A 6 -37.02 -4.42 9.00
C ALA A 6 -35.59 -4.01 8.60
N PRO A 7 -34.61 -4.93 8.66
CA PRO A 7 -33.23 -4.59 8.36
C PRO A 7 -33.14 -4.08 6.92
N SER A 8 -32.41 -2.98 6.72
CA SER A 8 -32.33 -2.38 5.38
C SER A 8 -31.73 -3.39 4.38
N PRO A 9 -32.25 -3.43 3.14
CA PRO A 9 -31.73 -4.34 2.11
C PRO A 9 -30.31 -3.97 1.70
N PHE A 10 -29.92 -2.70 1.87
CA PHE A 10 -28.62 -2.18 1.45
C PHE A 10 -27.51 -2.39 2.49
N PHE A 11 -27.74 -2.01 3.75
CA PHE A 11 -26.72 -2.14 4.81
C PHE A 11 -27.31 -2.40 6.21
N SER A 12 -26.71 -3.32 6.95
CA SER A 12 -27.07 -3.66 8.32
C SER A 12 -25.81 -3.96 9.12
N LEU A 13 -25.52 -3.12 10.13
CA LEU A 13 -24.33 -3.29 10.96
C LEU A 13 -24.24 -4.69 11.63
N PRO A 14 -25.32 -5.25 12.22
CA PRO A 14 -25.27 -6.62 12.75
C PRO A 14 -24.90 -7.68 11.71
N ARG A 15 -25.41 -7.54 10.47
CA ARG A 15 -25.11 -8.44 9.35
C ARG A 15 -23.66 -8.29 8.90
N PHE A 16 -23.19 -7.06 8.77
CA PHE A 16 -21.82 -6.72 8.43
C PHE A 16 -20.80 -7.27 9.44
N VAL A 17 -21.07 -7.12 10.74
CA VAL A 17 -20.19 -7.65 11.81
C VAL A 17 -20.15 -9.18 11.77
N ARG A 18 -21.30 -9.85 11.55
CA ARG A 18 -21.32 -11.32 11.37
C ARG A 18 -20.51 -11.75 10.16
N LEU A 19 -20.66 -11.06 9.02
CA LEU A 19 -19.88 -11.32 7.81
C LEU A 19 -18.38 -11.21 8.09
N ALA A 20 -17.95 -10.12 8.74
CA ALA A 20 -16.56 -9.90 9.11
C ALA A 20 -16.02 -11.01 10.03
N ARG A 21 -16.78 -11.40 11.06
CA ARG A 21 -16.39 -12.48 11.99
C ARG A 21 -16.24 -13.83 11.28
N VAL A 22 -17.19 -14.20 10.42
CA VAL A 22 -17.12 -15.46 9.68
C VAL A 22 -15.90 -15.45 8.75
N GLN A 23 -15.70 -14.36 8.01
CA GLN A 23 -14.57 -14.26 7.10
C GLN A 23 -13.22 -14.32 7.83
N TRP A 24 -13.12 -13.68 9.00
CA TRP A 24 -11.93 -13.77 9.84
C TRP A 24 -11.70 -15.20 10.34
N ALA A 25 -12.73 -15.85 10.90
CA ALA A 25 -12.63 -17.21 11.45
C ALA A 25 -12.20 -18.25 10.40
N GLU A 26 -12.61 -18.09 9.15
CA GLU A 26 -12.26 -19.01 8.07
C GLU A 26 -10.86 -18.77 7.51
N ARG A 27 -10.40 -17.51 7.46
CA ARG A 27 -9.22 -17.13 6.69
C ARG A 27 -8.02 -16.67 7.50
N TRP A 28 -8.15 -16.49 8.81
CA TRP A 28 -7.07 -15.96 9.65
C TRP A 28 -5.77 -16.77 9.52
N ARG A 29 -5.84 -18.10 9.38
CA ARG A 29 -4.64 -18.95 9.22
C ARG A 29 -3.87 -18.64 7.95
N GLY A 30 -4.59 -18.45 6.84
CA GLY A 30 -3.98 -18.08 5.56
C GLY A 30 -3.38 -16.68 5.61
N TRP A 31 -4.07 -15.74 6.26
CA TRP A 31 -3.57 -14.37 6.44
C TRP A 31 -2.36 -14.30 7.37
N ALA A 32 -2.36 -15.05 8.47
CA ALA A 32 -1.23 -15.18 9.38
C ALA A 32 -0.03 -15.84 8.68
N GLY A 33 -0.26 -16.90 7.89
CA GLY A 33 0.79 -17.53 7.09
C GLY A 33 1.39 -16.58 6.07
N PHE A 34 0.57 -15.78 5.39
CA PHE A 34 1.05 -14.73 4.48
C PHE A 34 1.87 -13.65 5.21
N ALA A 35 1.37 -13.16 6.36
CA ALA A 35 2.08 -12.19 7.17
C ALA A 35 3.42 -12.72 7.67
N LEU A 36 3.48 -13.99 8.09
CA LEU A 36 4.72 -14.64 8.51
C LEU A 36 5.71 -14.77 7.36
N ALA A 37 5.27 -15.26 6.20
CA ALA A 37 6.13 -15.38 5.02
C ALA A 37 6.66 -14.00 4.58
N GLY A 38 5.80 -12.98 4.59
CA GLY A 38 6.17 -11.59 4.32
C GLY A 38 7.19 -11.05 5.34
N ALA A 39 6.98 -11.31 6.63
CA ALA A 39 7.90 -10.91 7.69
C ALA A 39 9.27 -11.58 7.55
N LEU A 40 9.32 -12.88 7.23
CA LEU A 40 10.57 -13.62 7.00
C LEU A 40 11.32 -13.09 5.78
N LEU A 41 10.62 -12.86 4.67
CA LEU A 41 11.21 -12.28 3.47
C LEU A 41 11.74 -10.86 3.76
N TYR A 42 10.97 -10.05 4.47
CA TYR A 42 11.40 -8.71 4.85
C TYR A 42 12.62 -8.73 5.78
N ALA A 43 12.64 -9.61 6.77
CA ALA A 43 13.79 -9.80 7.66
C ALA A 43 15.05 -10.24 6.89
N LEU A 44 14.90 -11.11 5.89
CA LEU A 44 15.99 -11.48 4.99
C LEU A 44 16.49 -10.27 4.19
N LEU A 45 15.59 -9.46 3.63
CA LEU A 45 15.95 -8.23 2.92
C LEU A 45 16.67 -7.23 3.84
N LEU A 46 16.23 -7.07 5.09
CA LEU A 46 16.91 -6.25 6.09
C LEU A 46 18.32 -6.77 6.37
N ALA A 47 18.47 -8.09 6.58
CA ALA A 47 19.77 -8.69 6.81
C ALA A 47 20.72 -8.47 5.63
N LEU A 48 20.22 -8.58 4.38
CA LEU A 48 20.99 -8.28 3.17
C LEU A 48 21.34 -6.79 3.07
N ALA A 49 20.40 -5.89 3.38
CA ALA A 49 20.62 -4.45 3.34
C ALA A 49 21.71 -4.02 4.34
N VAL A 50 21.66 -4.54 5.56
CA VAL A 50 22.67 -4.28 6.59
C VAL A 50 24.01 -4.93 6.23
N GLY A 51 24.00 -6.19 5.75
CA GLY A 51 25.21 -6.96 5.47
C GLY A 51 26.02 -6.44 4.27
N ASN A 52 25.34 -5.93 3.24
CA ASN A 52 25.99 -5.46 2.02
C ASN A 52 26.32 -3.96 2.02
N ASN A 53 25.82 -3.19 2.99
CA ASN A 53 26.05 -1.76 3.02
C ASN A 53 27.28 -1.39 3.86
N HIS A 54 28.40 -1.16 3.17
CA HIS A 54 29.66 -0.71 3.79
C HIS A 54 29.57 0.67 4.46
N SER A 55 28.59 1.50 4.07
CA SER A 55 28.37 2.80 4.69
C SER A 55 27.39 2.77 5.87
N HIS A 56 26.85 1.58 6.20
CA HIS A 56 25.96 1.32 7.34
C HIS A 56 24.82 2.35 7.49
N ASN A 57 24.25 2.80 6.37
CA ASN A 57 23.20 3.82 6.33
C ASN A 57 21.91 3.36 5.64
N ALA A 58 21.77 2.06 5.34
CA ALA A 58 20.64 1.53 4.56
C ALA A 58 19.33 1.59 5.34
N LEU A 59 19.39 1.48 6.67
CA LEU A 59 18.25 1.54 7.58
C LEU A 59 18.21 2.85 8.36
N GLN A 60 18.78 3.92 7.81
CA GLN A 60 18.40 5.27 8.23
C GLN A 60 16.90 5.49 7.99
N THR A 61 16.31 6.49 8.66
CA THR A 61 14.86 6.75 8.62
C THR A 61 14.29 6.83 7.20
N SER A 62 15.03 7.40 6.24
CA SER A 62 14.65 7.46 4.81
C SER A 62 14.67 6.09 4.15
N GLY A 63 15.75 5.32 4.33
CA GLY A 63 15.88 3.96 3.78
C GLY A 63 14.83 3.01 4.36
N GLN A 64 14.50 3.15 5.64
CA GLN A 64 13.35 2.45 6.25
C GLN A 64 12.03 2.81 5.56
N ALA A 65 11.80 4.09 5.23
CA ALA A 65 10.59 4.55 4.57
C ALA A 65 10.44 3.97 3.16
N GLU A 66 11.53 3.95 2.39
CA GLU A 66 11.58 3.38 1.03
C GLU A 66 11.31 1.88 1.04
N LEU A 67 12.04 1.13 1.89
CA LEU A 67 11.84 -0.32 2.05
C LEU A 67 10.42 -0.63 2.55
N TYR A 68 9.90 0.16 3.48
CA TYR A 68 8.54 0.04 3.98
C TYR A 68 7.51 0.24 2.86
N ALA A 69 7.64 1.31 2.07
CA ALA A 69 6.71 1.65 0.99
C ALA A 69 6.77 0.61 -0.13
N ALA A 70 7.97 0.20 -0.55
CA ALA A 70 8.15 -0.84 -1.56
C ALA A 70 7.51 -2.16 -1.11
N GLY A 71 7.77 -2.59 0.14
CA GLY A 71 7.16 -3.80 0.68
C GLY A 71 5.64 -3.71 0.74
N LEU A 72 5.07 -2.55 1.12
CA LEU A 72 3.62 -2.33 1.19
C LEU A 72 2.98 -2.41 -0.20
N LEU A 73 3.57 -1.72 -1.18
CA LEU A 73 3.08 -1.66 -2.57
C LEU A 73 3.20 -3.01 -3.29
N LEU A 74 4.19 -3.84 -2.96
CA LEU A 74 4.34 -5.18 -3.53
C LEU A 74 3.44 -6.22 -2.85
N SER A 75 3.38 -6.20 -1.52
CA SER A 75 2.66 -7.21 -0.74
C SER A 75 1.14 -6.99 -0.75
N GLY A 76 0.67 -5.74 -0.79
CA GLY A 76 -0.76 -5.39 -0.82
C GLY A 76 -1.54 -6.06 -1.95
N PRO A 77 -1.14 -5.90 -3.22
CA PRO A 77 -1.81 -6.52 -4.37
C PRO A 77 -1.81 -8.05 -4.30
N VAL A 78 -0.74 -8.65 -3.79
CA VAL A 78 -0.65 -10.10 -3.58
C VAL A 78 -1.67 -10.53 -2.52
N PHE A 79 -1.75 -9.80 -1.40
CA PHE A 79 -2.73 -10.04 -0.35
C PHE A 79 -4.17 -9.84 -0.84
N ALA A 80 -4.43 -8.83 -1.68
CA ALA A 80 -5.72 -8.62 -2.33
C ALA A 80 -6.13 -9.84 -3.19
N GLY A 81 -5.17 -10.44 -3.90
CA GLY A 81 -5.38 -11.69 -4.64
C GLY A 81 -5.74 -12.87 -3.72
N LEU A 82 -5.08 -12.99 -2.56
CA LEU A 82 -5.39 -14.00 -1.54
C LEU A 82 -6.76 -13.78 -0.89
N TYR A 83 -7.13 -12.53 -0.65
CA TYR A 83 -8.44 -12.15 -0.10
C TYR A 83 -9.59 -12.65 -0.99
N PHE A 84 -9.42 -12.65 -2.32
CA PHE A 84 -10.42 -13.16 -3.25
C PHE A 84 -10.17 -14.60 -3.75
N GLN A 85 -9.19 -15.32 -3.19
CA GLN A 85 -8.86 -16.67 -3.63
C GLN A 85 -10.05 -17.65 -3.52
N GLY A 86 -10.88 -17.53 -2.49
CA GLY A 86 -12.08 -18.38 -2.35
C GLY A 86 -13.14 -18.19 -3.44
N LEU A 87 -13.19 -17.02 -4.12
CA LEU A 87 -14.07 -16.82 -5.29
C LEU A 87 -13.57 -17.55 -6.55
N ARG A 88 -12.37 -18.16 -6.49
CA ARG A 88 -11.81 -18.94 -7.59
C ARG A 88 -12.22 -20.41 -7.54
N GLN A 89 -12.66 -20.90 -6.37
CA GLN A 89 -13.13 -22.27 -6.21
C GLN A 89 -14.66 -22.28 -6.28
N PRO A 90 -15.29 -23.02 -7.21
CA PRO A 90 -16.74 -22.94 -7.43
C PRO A 90 -17.56 -23.26 -6.18
N GLY A 91 -17.15 -24.23 -5.36
CA GLY A 91 -17.84 -24.56 -4.10
C GLY A 91 -17.72 -23.48 -3.01
N ALA A 92 -16.54 -22.88 -2.86
CA ALA A 92 -16.33 -21.80 -1.89
C ALA A 92 -16.92 -20.47 -2.36
N ALA A 93 -16.99 -20.24 -3.68
CA ALA A 93 -17.63 -19.09 -4.29
C ALA A 93 -19.14 -19.10 -4.03
N LEU A 94 -19.81 -20.24 -4.21
CA LEU A 94 -21.23 -20.40 -3.87
C LEU A 94 -21.50 -20.08 -2.39
N LEU A 95 -20.69 -20.60 -1.47
CA LEU A 95 -20.82 -20.31 -0.04
C LEU A 95 -20.61 -18.83 0.30
N LEU A 96 -19.75 -18.12 -0.44
CA LEU A 96 -19.51 -16.68 -0.26
C LEU A 96 -20.62 -15.82 -0.86
N LEU A 97 -21.12 -16.21 -2.03
CA LEU A 97 -22.17 -15.49 -2.75
C LEU A 97 -23.53 -15.69 -2.07
N MET A 98 -23.83 -16.89 -1.55
CA MET A 98 -25.07 -17.20 -0.83
C MET A 98 -25.15 -16.68 0.60
N ARG A 99 -24.10 -16.03 1.12
CA ARG A 99 -24.19 -15.39 2.44
C ARG A 99 -25.27 -14.31 2.42
N PRO A 100 -26.13 -14.25 3.45
CA PRO A 100 -27.13 -13.21 3.58
C PRO A 100 -26.43 -11.91 4.00
N ALA A 101 -25.79 -11.26 3.04
CA ALA A 101 -25.12 -9.96 3.13
C ALA A 101 -25.26 -9.29 1.77
N SER A 102 -25.43 -7.97 1.75
CA SER A 102 -25.54 -7.25 0.48
C SER A 102 -24.19 -7.22 -0.24
N VAL A 103 -24.22 -7.05 -1.57
CA VAL A 103 -22.99 -6.81 -2.37
C VAL A 103 -22.18 -5.66 -1.79
N PHE A 104 -22.87 -4.58 -1.38
CA PHE A 104 -22.23 -3.42 -0.80
C PHE A 104 -21.48 -3.76 0.50
N GLU A 105 -22.07 -4.55 1.38
CA GLU A 105 -21.41 -5.02 2.61
C GLU A 105 -20.17 -5.85 2.32
N LYS A 106 -20.23 -6.76 1.32
CA LYS A 106 -19.09 -7.59 0.91
C LYS A 106 -17.96 -6.74 0.30
N TRP A 107 -18.31 -5.78 -0.55
CA TRP A 107 -17.39 -4.82 -1.13
C TRP A 107 -16.75 -3.92 -0.06
N LEU A 108 -17.55 -3.37 0.86
CA LEU A 108 -17.08 -2.52 1.95
C LEU A 108 -16.14 -3.29 2.88
N LEU A 109 -16.46 -4.55 3.20
CA LEU A 109 -15.58 -5.40 4.01
C LEU A 109 -14.24 -5.64 3.30
N ALA A 110 -14.26 -5.87 1.98
CA ALA A 110 -13.04 -6.00 1.19
C ALA A 110 -12.21 -4.70 1.19
N ALA A 111 -12.86 -3.56 0.96
CA ALA A 111 -12.20 -2.25 1.01
C ALA A 111 -11.59 -1.96 2.39
N LEU A 112 -12.33 -2.16 3.48
CA LEU A 112 -11.82 -1.95 4.84
C LEU A 112 -10.70 -2.93 5.20
N THR A 113 -10.81 -4.19 4.78
CA THR A 113 -9.76 -5.18 5.07
C THR A 113 -8.47 -4.85 4.32
N LEU A 114 -8.57 -4.49 3.04
CA LEU A 114 -7.42 -4.27 2.18
C LEU A 114 -6.81 -2.88 2.33
N LEU A 115 -7.63 -1.82 2.44
CA LEU A 115 -7.17 -0.44 2.49
C LEU A 115 -6.86 0.06 3.90
N LEU A 116 -7.38 -0.60 4.94
CA LEU A 116 -7.20 -0.16 6.32
C LEU A 116 -6.57 -1.24 7.20
N ALA A 117 -7.23 -2.39 7.36
CA ALA A 117 -6.76 -3.43 8.28
C ALA A 117 -5.38 -3.99 7.88
N TYR A 118 -5.16 -4.22 6.58
CA TYR A 118 -3.90 -4.74 6.08
C TYR A 118 -2.72 -3.77 6.26
N PRO A 119 -2.78 -2.49 5.82
CA PRO A 119 -1.71 -1.53 6.08
C PRO A 119 -1.38 -1.36 7.56
N LEU A 120 -2.39 -1.39 8.44
CA LEU A 120 -2.18 -1.32 9.89
C LEU A 120 -1.44 -2.56 10.42
N ALA A 121 -1.88 -3.76 10.05
CA ALA A 121 -1.20 -4.99 10.43
C ALA A 121 0.23 -5.05 9.89
N TYR A 122 0.42 -4.64 8.63
CA TYR A 122 1.73 -4.51 7.99
C TYR A 122 2.62 -3.51 8.75
N THR A 123 2.08 -2.34 9.13
CA THR A 123 2.82 -1.33 9.91
C THR A 123 3.31 -1.90 11.24
N LEU A 124 2.49 -2.68 11.94
CA LEU A 124 2.86 -3.27 13.22
C LEU A 124 4.01 -4.28 13.06
N VAL A 125 3.88 -5.22 12.12
CA VAL A 125 4.88 -6.28 11.92
C VAL A 125 6.18 -5.72 11.37
N ILE A 126 6.10 -4.93 10.30
CA ILE A 126 7.27 -4.39 9.61
C ILE A 126 7.92 -3.26 10.41
N GLY A 127 7.13 -2.46 11.12
CA GLY A 127 7.66 -1.47 12.06
C GLY A 127 8.50 -2.10 13.17
N ALA A 128 8.08 -3.25 13.71
CA ALA A 128 8.88 -3.99 14.68
C ALA A 128 10.22 -4.48 14.08
N LEU A 129 10.19 -5.04 12.87
CA LEU A 129 11.40 -5.49 12.18
C LEU A 129 12.35 -4.32 11.85
N ASN A 130 11.82 -3.20 11.37
CA ASN A 130 12.60 -1.99 11.12
C ASN A 130 13.23 -1.45 12.40
N GLY A 131 12.51 -1.47 13.52
CA GLY A 131 13.07 -1.06 14.81
C GLY A 131 14.28 -1.90 15.22
N LEU A 132 14.18 -3.23 15.06
CA LEU A 132 15.29 -4.14 15.35
C LEU A 132 16.46 -3.94 14.38
N GLY A 133 16.17 -3.84 13.07
CA GLY A 133 17.18 -3.63 12.04
C GLY A 133 17.92 -2.30 12.19
N ALA A 134 17.21 -1.21 12.44
CA ALA A 134 17.78 0.11 12.63
C ALA A 134 18.65 0.19 13.89
N ALA A 135 18.24 -0.44 14.99
CA ALA A 135 19.05 -0.54 16.20
C ALA A 135 20.36 -1.30 15.96
N LEU A 136 20.30 -2.41 15.21
CA LEU A 136 21.46 -3.21 14.87
C LEU A 136 22.40 -2.46 13.92
N GLU A 137 21.88 -1.81 12.87
CA GLU A 137 22.71 -1.05 11.94
C GLU A 137 23.36 0.17 12.62
N TYR A 138 22.65 0.86 13.52
CA TYR A 138 23.24 1.94 14.31
C TYR A 138 24.45 1.46 15.13
N GLN A 139 24.36 0.29 15.79
CA GLN A 139 25.48 -0.28 16.53
C GLN A 139 26.67 -0.60 15.62
N LEU A 140 26.42 -1.14 14.43
CA LEU A 140 27.45 -1.40 13.43
C LEU A 140 28.09 -0.11 12.92
N ALA A 141 27.29 0.94 12.66
CA ALA A 141 27.79 2.24 12.22
C ALA A 141 28.70 2.89 13.28
N VAL A 142 28.32 2.82 14.57
CA VAL A 142 29.14 3.33 15.68
C VAL A 142 30.42 2.52 15.82
N ALA A 143 30.35 1.18 15.79
CA ALA A 143 31.52 0.31 15.86
C ALA A 143 32.48 0.56 14.70
N HIS A 144 31.96 0.73 13.48
CA HIS A 144 32.75 1.07 12.31
C HIS A 144 33.45 2.42 12.51
N PHE A 145 32.73 3.48 12.91
CA PHE A 145 33.32 4.79 13.18
C PHE A 145 34.44 4.75 14.24
N GLN A 146 34.25 3.96 15.30
CA GLN A 146 35.26 3.77 16.35
C GLN A 146 36.50 3.00 15.88
N SER A 147 36.36 2.11 14.90
CA SER A 147 37.47 1.35 14.32
C SER A 147 38.39 2.18 13.40
N LEU A 148 37.92 3.34 12.93
CA LEU A 148 38.67 4.21 12.03
C LEU A 148 39.78 4.98 12.77
N SER A 149 40.92 5.16 12.10
CA SER A 149 42.02 5.99 12.60
C SER A 149 41.61 7.47 12.72
N GLU A 150 42.33 8.26 13.53
CA GLU A 150 42.01 9.69 13.71
C GLU A 150 42.06 10.48 12.40
N ALA A 151 43.02 10.16 11.52
CA ALA A 151 43.12 10.75 10.19
C ALA A 151 41.91 10.43 9.30
N GLN A 152 41.32 9.24 9.45
CA GLN A 152 40.10 8.84 8.73
C GLN A 152 38.84 9.44 9.34
N ARG A 153 38.81 9.67 10.66
CA ARG A 153 37.68 10.30 11.36
C ARG A 153 37.58 11.80 11.11
N GLY A 154 38.67 12.49 10.81
CA GLY A 154 38.70 13.95 10.66
C GLY A 154 37.71 14.53 9.64
N SER A 155 37.25 13.73 8.67
CA SER A 155 36.25 14.12 7.66
C SER A 155 34.85 13.53 7.89
N LEU A 156 34.69 12.65 8.88
CA LEU A 156 33.45 11.92 9.12
C LEU A 156 32.71 12.47 10.35
N THR A 157 31.40 12.59 10.22
CA THR A 157 30.55 12.96 11.35
C THR A 157 30.20 11.73 12.18
N MET A 158 30.21 11.89 13.51
CA MET A 158 29.81 10.82 14.43
C MET A 158 28.37 10.40 14.15
N PRO A 159 28.08 9.08 14.01
CA PRO A 159 26.71 8.57 13.81
C PRO A 159 25.77 9.04 14.91
N ARG A 160 24.67 9.71 14.54
CA ARG A 160 23.68 10.21 15.50
C ARG A 160 22.49 9.27 15.56
N PRO A 161 21.99 8.90 16.76
CA PRO A 161 20.87 7.96 16.88
C PRO A 161 19.58 8.45 16.20
N GLN A 162 19.42 9.76 16.03
CA GLN A 162 18.29 10.37 15.33
C GLN A 162 18.19 9.99 13.86
N GLN A 163 19.32 9.64 13.21
CA GLN A 163 19.34 9.21 11.81
C GLN A 163 18.76 7.79 11.63
N TRP A 164 18.74 6.97 12.68
CA TRP A 164 18.15 5.62 12.72
C TRP A 164 16.86 5.57 13.54
N ALA A 165 16.20 6.71 13.76
CA ALA A 165 14.92 6.73 14.43
C ALA A 165 13.91 5.87 13.64
N LEU A 166 13.05 5.15 14.37
CA LEU A 166 12.04 4.31 13.73
C LEU A 166 11.14 5.15 12.82
N PHE A 167 11.11 4.78 11.54
CA PHE A 167 10.15 5.35 10.60
C PHE A 167 8.72 5.00 11.02
N HIS A 168 7.84 6.00 11.00
CA HIS A 168 6.42 5.81 11.26
C HIS A 168 5.60 6.46 10.15
N PRO A 169 4.74 5.70 9.44
CA PRO A 169 4.07 6.18 8.23
C PRO A 169 3.11 7.36 8.49
N LEU A 170 2.57 7.50 9.70
CA LEU A 170 1.69 8.61 10.07
C LEU A 170 2.42 9.79 10.72
N ARG A 171 3.71 9.65 11.07
CA ARG A 171 4.45 10.69 11.79
C ARG A 171 5.08 11.64 10.79
N MET A 172 4.69 12.90 10.80
CA MET A 172 5.36 13.92 9.98
C MET A 172 6.68 14.31 10.60
N ALA A 173 7.75 14.36 9.79
CA ALA A 173 8.98 15.00 10.21
C ALA A 173 8.73 16.50 10.36
N PRO A 174 9.41 17.18 11.31
CA PRO A 174 9.35 18.63 11.36
C PRO A 174 9.95 19.18 10.06
N HIS A 175 9.16 19.95 9.31
CA HIS A 175 9.65 20.68 8.14
C HIS A 175 9.87 22.14 8.51
N PRO A 176 10.99 22.75 8.05
CA PRO A 176 11.29 24.15 8.33
C PRO A 176 10.25 25.09 7.70
N ASP A 177 9.70 24.70 6.55
CA ASP A 177 8.78 25.51 5.77
C ASP A 177 7.43 24.82 5.56
N ARG A 178 6.36 25.63 5.47
CA ARG A 178 4.99 25.14 5.21
C ARG A 178 4.89 24.38 3.89
N ALA A 179 5.60 24.82 2.85
CA ALA A 179 5.56 24.18 1.54
C ALA A 179 6.12 22.76 1.59
N GLY A 180 7.28 22.56 2.24
CA GLY A 180 7.85 21.22 2.41
C GLY A 180 6.99 20.27 3.26
N LEU A 181 6.16 20.81 4.16
CA LEU A 181 5.16 20.00 4.86
C LEU A 181 4.06 19.50 3.93
N TYR A 182 3.59 20.32 2.99
CA TYR A 182 2.59 19.88 1.99
C TYR A 182 3.17 18.81 1.06
N ASP A 183 4.43 18.94 0.65
CA ASP A 183 5.09 17.95 -0.21
C ASP A 183 5.22 16.60 0.51
N ALA A 184 5.63 16.60 1.78
CA ALA A 184 5.68 15.39 2.60
C ALA A 184 4.30 14.74 2.83
N VAL A 185 3.23 15.55 2.88
CA VAL A 185 1.85 15.04 2.91
C VAL A 185 1.47 14.42 1.56
N ALA A 186 1.85 15.07 0.46
CA ALA A 186 1.61 14.59 -0.89
C ALA A 186 2.25 13.22 -1.12
N ASP A 187 3.50 13.02 -0.69
CA ASP A 187 4.21 11.75 -0.86
C ASP A 187 3.48 10.61 -0.16
N ARG A 188 3.03 10.84 1.09
CA ARG A 188 2.31 9.82 1.86
C ARG A 188 0.94 9.49 1.30
N LEU A 189 0.20 10.51 0.90
CA LEU A 189 -1.09 10.33 0.23
C LEU A 189 -0.89 9.64 -1.12
N GLY A 190 0.20 9.96 -1.82
CA GLY A 190 0.61 9.31 -3.07
C GLY A 190 0.80 7.82 -2.85
N VAL A 191 1.63 7.42 -1.88
CA VAL A 191 1.80 5.98 -1.54
C VAL A 191 0.47 5.32 -1.19
N ALA A 192 -0.39 5.98 -0.40
CA ALA A 192 -1.70 5.44 -0.03
C ALA A 192 -2.64 5.26 -1.24
N LEU A 193 -2.66 6.22 -2.17
CA LEU A 193 -3.47 6.17 -3.38
C LEU A 193 -2.92 5.17 -4.40
N MET A 194 -1.59 5.07 -4.55
CA MET A 194 -0.94 4.01 -5.34
C MET A 194 -1.33 2.64 -4.79
N PHE A 195 -1.20 2.46 -3.47
CA PHE A 195 -1.59 1.23 -2.80
C PHE A 195 -3.07 0.90 -3.04
N ALA A 196 -3.96 1.89 -2.91
CA ALA A 196 -5.38 1.72 -3.15
C ALA A 196 -5.69 1.34 -4.60
N GLY A 197 -5.01 1.97 -5.57
CA GLY A 197 -5.12 1.67 -6.99
C GLY A 197 -4.63 0.26 -7.31
N LEU A 198 -3.44 -0.12 -6.85
CA LEU A 198 -2.87 -1.45 -7.08
C LEU A 198 -3.72 -2.56 -6.43
N CYS A 199 -4.22 -2.34 -5.23
CA CYS A 199 -5.16 -3.27 -4.59
C CYS A 199 -6.46 -3.36 -5.38
N GLY A 200 -7.06 -2.22 -5.77
CA GLY A 200 -8.27 -2.19 -6.60
C GLY A 200 -8.09 -2.94 -7.92
N PHE A 201 -6.94 -2.76 -8.58
CA PHE A 201 -6.58 -3.47 -9.80
C PHE A 201 -6.44 -4.99 -9.58
N ALA A 202 -5.79 -5.41 -8.49
CA ALA A 202 -5.66 -6.81 -8.12
C ALA A 202 -7.00 -7.48 -7.80
N VAL A 203 -7.89 -6.75 -7.11
CA VAL A 203 -9.27 -7.19 -6.83
C VAL A 203 -10.05 -7.33 -8.12
N LEU A 204 -10.09 -6.29 -8.95
CA LEU A 204 -10.80 -6.29 -10.22
C LEU A 204 -10.33 -7.43 -11.11
N GLY A 205 -9.02 -7.62 -11.24
CA GLY A 205 -8.45 -8.72 -11.99
C GLY A 205 -8.85 -10.10 -11.46
N SER A 206 -8.96 -10.26 -10.13
CA SER A 206 -9.44 -11.49 -9.50
C SER A 206 -10.93 -11.75 -9.72
N LEU A 207 -11.74 -10.71 -9.94
CA LEU A 207 -13.16 -10.81 -10.25
C LEU A 207 -13.41 -10.96 -11.76
N TRP A 208 -12.59 -10.37 -12.61
CA TRP A 208 -12.78 -10.39 -14.05
C TRP A 208 -12.29 -11.69 -14.69
N PHE A 209 -11.08 -12.14 -14.33
CA PHE A 209 -10.48 -13.31 -14.96
C PHE A 209 -10.89 -14.62 -14.26
N ARG A 210 -11.56 -15.51 -15.01
CA ARG A 210 -11.97 -16.84 -14.51
C ARG A 210 -10.80 -17.82 -14.34
N ARG A 211 -9.80 -17.76 -15.22
CA ARG A 211 -8.61 -18.64 -15.22
C ARG A 211 -7.33 -17.82 -15.12
N ALA A 212 -6.42 -18.28 -14.27
CA ALA A 212 -5.13 -17.65 -14.00
C ALA A 212 -5.21 -16.12 -13.74
N PRO A 213 -6.12 -15.65 -12.86
CA PRO A 213 -6.34 -14.22 -12.64
C PRO A 213 -5.07 -13.48 -12.24
N ALA A 214 -4.28 -14.03 -11.32
CA ALA A 214 -3.04 -13.38 -10.87
C ALA A 214 -2.06 -13.10 -12.04
N ILE A 215 -1.81 -14.10 -12.89
CA ILE A 215 -0.89 -13.96 -14.03
C ILE A 215 -1.43 -12.92 -15.01
N LYS A 216 -2.72 -12.99 -15.35
CA LYS A 216 -3.33 -12.07 -16.30
C LYS A 216 -3.36 -10.63 -15.79
N THR A 217 -3.61 -10.44 -14.50
CA THR A 217 -3.54 -9.12 -13.87
C THR A 217 -2.12 -8.57 -13.87
N VAL A 218 -1.12 -9.39 -13.54
CA VAL A 218 0.29 -8.96 -13.60
C VAL A 218 0.71 -8.61 -15.03
N LEU A 219 0.36 -9.44 -16.02
CA LEU A 219 0.66 -9.16 -17.43
C LEU A 219 -0.02 -7.88 -17.93
N LEU A 220 -1.28 -7.67 -17.55
CA LEU A 220 -2.00 -6.43 -17.89
C LEU A 220 -1.37 -5.21 -17.22
N GLY A 221 -1.00 -5.33 -15.94
CA GLY A 221 -0.29 -4.27 -15.21
C GLY A 221 1.06 -3.93 -15.85
N LEU A 222 1.82 -4.95 -16.26
CA LEU A 222 3.08 -4.78 -16.97
C LEU A 222 2.87 -4.12 -18.33
N ALA A 223 1.89 -4.58 -19.11
CA ALA A 223 1.57 -3.98 -20.40
C ALA A 223 1.16 -2.50 -20.26
N LEU A 224 0.34 -2.18 -19.24
CA LEU A 224 -0.04 -0.81 -18.92
C LEU A 224 1.17 0.03 -18.52
N PHE A 225 2.05 -0.50 -17.66
CA PHE A 225 3.29 0.16 -17.25
C PHE A 225 4.21 0.46 -18.45
N MET A 226 4.43 -0.52 -19.33
CA MET A 226 5.23 -0.31 -20.54
C MET A 226 4.57 0.71 -21.48
N ALA A 227 3.25 0.66 -21.65
CA ALA A 227 2.54 1.65 -22.45
C ALA A 227 2.65 3.07 -21.85
N THR A 228 2.57 3.20 -20.52
CA THR A 228 2.76 4.51 -19.85
C THR A 228 4.19 5.02 -20.04
N GLY A 229 5.20 4.17 -19.89
CA GLY A 229 6.60 4.55 -20.14
C GLY A 229 6.86 4.94 -21.60
N LEU A 230 6.26 4.23 -22.57
CA LEU A 230 6.36 4.57 -24.00
C LEU A 230 5.67 5.90 -24.31
N LEU A 231 4.51 6.17 -23.70
CA LEU A 231 3.83 7.45 -23.86
C LEU A 231 4.64 8.61 -23.27
N ASP A 232 5.31 8.40 -22.13
CA ASP A 232 6.21 9.40 -21.53
C ASP A 232 7.45 9.67 -22.39
N ALA A 233 7.98 8.63 -23.04
CA ALA A 233 9.15 8.74 -23.91
C ALA A 233 8.89 9.43 -25.26
N VAL A 234 7.64 9.37 -25.75
CA VAL A 234 7.25 9.88 -27.08
C VAL A 234 6.57 11.25 -27.02
N GLY A 235 6.05 11.66 -25.86
CA GLY A 235 5.27 12.88 -25.72
C GLY A 235 6.09 14.14 -25.40
N ASP A 236 6.10 15.12 -26.31
CA ASP A 236 6.64 16.48 -26.07
C ASP A 236 5.76 17.35 -25.15
N GLY A 237 4.66 16.79 -24.60
CA GLY A 237 3.64 17.53 -23.86
C GLY A 237 3.58 17.18 -22.37
N VAL A 238 2.57 16.40 -21.98
CA VAL A 238 2.34 16.00 -20.58
C VAL A 238 3.26 14.83 -20.24
N GLN A 239 4.42 15.14 -19.67
CA GLN A 239 5.27 14.13 -19.06
C GLN A 239 4.51 13.50 -17.87
N LEU A 240 4.15 12.23 -17.99
CA LEU A 240 3.48 11.43 -16.96
C LEU A 240 4.33 11.34 -15.69
N SER A 241 5.66 11.41 -15.85
CA SER A 241 6.62 11.57 -14.75
C SER A 241 6.44 12.85 -13.92
N ARG A 242 5.72 13.85 -14.44
CA ARG A 242 5.36 15.09 -13.71
C ARG A 242 3.99 15.04 -13.04
N LEU A 243 3.28 13.91 -13.03
CA LEU A 243 1.99 13.80 -12.33
C LEU A 243 2.21 13.64 -10.81
N GLU A 244 2.69 14.68 -10.17
CA GLU A 244 2.93 14.70 -8.73
C GLU A 244 1.65 15.09 -7.98
N LEU A 245 1.27 14.30 -6.98
CA LEU A 245 0.10 14.58 -6.14
C LEU A 245 0.20 15.95 -5.45
N ALA A 246 1.43 16.43 -5.21
CA ALA A 246 1.70 17.73 -4.61
C ALA A 246 0.99 18.86 -5.37
N GLN A 247 0.78 18.74 -6.68
CA GLN A 247 0.08 19.74 -7.51
C GLN A 247 -1.38 19.98 -7.10
N LEU A 248 -2.00 19.05 -6.36
CA LEU A 248 -3.37 19.20 -5.83
C LEU A 248 -3.44 19.89 -4.47
N LEU A 249 -2.31 20.04 -3.78
CA LEU A 249 -2.26 20.63 -2.44
C LEU A 249 -1.96 22.13 -2.58
N PRO A 250 -2.91 23.03 -2.26
CA PRO A 250 -2.79 24.46 -2.57
C PRO A 250 -1.59 25.17 -1.91
N GLY A 251 -0.95 24.54 -0.91
CA GLY A 251 0.23 25.09 -0.25
C GLY A 251 1.58 24.49 -0.70
N SER A 252 1.60 23.54 -1.63
CA SER A 252 2.85 22.99 -2.18
C SER A 252 3.47 23.94 -3.20
N LEU A 253 4.78 23.78 -3.44
CA LEU A 253 5.46 24.54 -4.50
C LEU A 253 4.95 24.13 -5.89
N GLN A 254 4.67 22.85 -6.09
CA GLN A 254 4.20 22.35 -7.38
C GLN A 254 2.79 22.84 -7.73
N ALA A 255 1.89 23.00 -6.75
CA ALA A 255 0.54 23.50 -7.01
C ALA A 255 0.54 24.95 -7.51
N GLN A 256 1.49 25.77 -7.06
CA GLN A 256 1.63 27.15 -7.49
C GLN A 256 2.11 27.26 -8.95
N GLN A 257 2.82 26.26 -9.45
CA GLN A 257 3.37 26.22 -10.80
C GLN A 257 2.46 25.46 -11.78
N ALA A 258 1.53 24.65 -11.27
CA ALA A 258 0.64 23.84 -12.08
C ALA A 258 -0.52 24.65 -12.67
N SER A 259 -0.76 24.47 -13.97
CA SER A 259 -1.97 24.98 -14.62
C SER A 259 -3.22 24.24 -14.15
N ALA A 260 -4.40 24.87 -14.27
CA ALA A 260 -5.68 24.25 -13.89
C ALA A 260 -5.95 22.93 -14.66
N LEU A 261 -5.54 22.84 -15.92
CA LEU A 261 -5.65 21.62 -16.71
C LEU A 261 -4.75 20.50 -16.14
N GLN A 262 -3.51 20.82 -15.76
CA GLN A 262 -2.61 19.85 -15.13
C GLN A 262 -3.18 19.36 -13.79
N GLN A 263 -3.69 20.27 -12.95
CA GLN A 263 -4.35 19.89 -11.69
C GLN A 263 -5.54 18.96 -11.93
N LEU A 264 -6.37 19.22 -12.95
CA LEU A 264 -7.48 18.34 -13.31
C LEU A 264 -7.00 16.95 -13.76
N VAL A 265 -5.96 16.88 -14.59
CA VAL A 265 -5.37 15.60 -15.03
C VAL A 265 -4.77 14.83 -13.84
N VAL A 266 -4.03 15.51 -12.95
CA VAL A 266 -3.47 14.92 -11.73
C VAL A 266 -4.59 14.41 -10.81
N ALA A 267 -5.69 15.16 -10.65
CA ALA A 267 -6.84 14.74 -9.86
C ALA A 267 -7.51 13.49 -10.45
N LEU A 268 -7.73 13.47 -11.76
CA LEU A 268 -8.28 12.30 -12.45
C LEU A 268 -7.37 11.07 -12.33
N PHE A 269 -6.06 11.27 -12.45
CA PHE A 269 -5.10 10.18 -12.31
C PHE A 269 -5.06 9.64 -10.89
N TRP A 270 -4.82 10.50 -9.89
CA TRP A 270 -4.58 10.09 -8.51
C TRP A 270 -5.84 9.70 -7.74
N LEU A 271 -6.97 10.37 -7.98
CA LEU A 271 -8.24 10.08 -7.30
C LEU A 271 -9.18 9.28 -8.19
N GLY A 272 -9.28 9.64 -9.47
CA GLY A 272 -10.18 8.99 -10.41
C GLY A 272 -9.81 7.53 -10.67
N THR A 273 -8.53 7.23 -10.94
CA THR A 273 -8.09 5.85 -11.21
C THR A 273 -8.42 4.87 -10.07
N PRO A 274 -7.99 5.09 -8.80
CA PRO A 274 -8.34 4.16 -7.73
C PRO A 274 -9.86 4.11 -7.49
N ALA A 275 -10.57 5.23 -7.54
CA ALA A 275 -12.03 5.23 -7.37
C ALA A 275 -12.74 4.38 -8.45
N LEU A 276 -12.36 4.55 -9.72
CA LEU A 276 -12.91 3.78 -10.83
C LEU A 276 -12.61 2.29 -10.71
N LEU A 277 -11.40 1.91 -10.28
CA LEU A 277 -11.04 0.51 -10.04
C LEU A 277 -11.90 -0.13 -8.95
N TRP A 278 -12.12 0.57 -7.83
CA TRP A 278 -12.96 0.08 -6.74
C TRP A 278 -14.44 0.05 -7.10
N LEU A 279 -14.93 1.01 -7.89
CA LEU A 279 -16.29 1.00 -8.45
C LEU A 279 -16.48 -0.14 -9.46
N ALA A 280 -15.49 -0.39 -10.32
CA ALA A 280 -15.50 -1.52 -11.25
C ALA A 280 -15.49 -2.86 -10.49
N ALA A 281 -14.72 -2.96 -9.40
CA ALA A 281 -14.73 -4.13 -8.52
C ALA A 281 -16.10 -4.36 -7.87
N TRP A 282 -16.79 -3.29 -7.44
CA TRP A 282 -18.15 -3.38 -6.93
C TRP A 282 -19.14 -3.91 -7.98
N ARG A 283 -19.10 -3.35 -9.21
CA ARG A 283 -19.94 -3.82 -10.32
C ARG A 283 -19.68 -5.27 -10.69
N ALA A 284 -18.40 -5.66 -10.81
CA ALA A 284 -18.01 -7.03 -11.12
C ALA A 284 -18.44 -8.02 -10.03
N LEU A 285 -18.46 -7.61 -8.76
CA LEU A 285 -19.00 -8.41 -7.68
C LEU A 285 -20.52 -8.56 -7.77
N HIS A 286 -21.23 -7.48 -8.12
CA HIS A 286 -22.68 -7.49 -8.31
C HIS A 286 -23.10 -8.42 -9.46
N GLU A 287 -22.44 -8.33 -10.61
CA GLU A 287 -22.70 -9.18 -11.77
C GLU A 287 -22.51 -10.68 -11.45
N ARG A 288 -21.51 -11.01 -10.62
CA ARG A 288 -21.26 -12.38 -10.15
C ARG A 288 -22.28 -12.91 -9.17
N GLU A 289 -23.03 -12.06 -8.47
CA GLU A 289 -24.13 -12.51 -7.60
C GLU A 289 -25.42 -12.77 -8.39
N LEU A 290 -25.58 -12.12 -9.54
CA LEU A 290 -26.75 -12.27 -10.41
C LEU A 290 -26.65 -13.44 -11.39
N ALA A 291 -25.44 -13.90 -11.70
CA ALA A 291 -25.14 -14.97 -12.66
C ALA A 291 -25.04 -16.35 -12.00
#